data_AF-A0A3C1IF87-F1
#
_entry.id   AF-A0A3C1IF87-F1
#
_cell.length_a   1.000
_cell.length_b   1.000
_cell.length_c   1.000
_cell.angle_alpha   90.00
_cell.angle_beta   90.00
_cell.angle_gamma   90.00
#
_symmetry.space_group_name_H-M   'P 1'
#
loop_
_entity.id
_entity.type
_entity.pdbx_description
1 polymer ?
#
loop_
_entity_poly.entity_id
_entity_poly.type
_entity_poly.pdbx_seq_one_letter_code
_entity_poly.pdbx_strand_id
1 'polypeptide(L)'
;MPEYAAPAKEIEFILFEVMNIAASSIPGYSEIDPALVAALVHEVGKISTDILLPLNAHGDTEGCRLDAGLVYTPSGFGAAFKAIRD
;
A
#
# COMPACT_ATOMS: atom_id res chain seq x y z
N MET A 1 19.29 -2.24 -7.10
CA MET A 1 17.90 -1.89 -7.46
C MET A 1 17.21 -1.50 -6.16
N PRO A 2 16.31 -0.49 -6.12
CA PRO A 2 15.56 -0.24 -4.90
C PRO A 2 14.75 -1.49 -4.53
N GLU A 3 14.74 -1.84 -3.25
CA GLU A 3 13.96 -2.95 -2.70
C GLU A 3 12.86 -2.37 -1.80
N TYR A 4 11.68 -2.96 -1.86
CA TYR A 4 10.59 -2.66 -0.93
C TYR A 4 10.23 -3.95 -0.18
N ALA A 5 10.28 -3.88 1.15
CA ALA A 5 9.85 -4.93 2.04
C ALA A 5 8.78 -4.36 2.98
N ALA A 6 7.57 -4.94 2.94
CA ALA A 6 6.46 -4.48 3.77
C ALA A 6 6.74 -4.80 5.26
N PRO A 7 6.66 -3.82 6.17
CA PRO A 7 7.05 -3.97 7.58
C PRO A 7 5.89 -4.53 8.42
N ALA A 8 5.47 -5.77 8.13
CA ALA A 8 4.31 -6.40 8.78
C ALA A 8 4.46 -6.51 10.29
N LYS A 9 5.66 -6.89 10.77
CA LYS A 9 5.94 -7.07 12.20
C LYS A 9 5.88 -5.75 12.96
N GLU A 10 6.40 -4.68 12.37
CA GLU A 10 6.39 -3.36 12.98
C GLU A 10 4.98 -2.79 13.05
N ILE A 11 4.17 -2.99 12.01
CA ILE A 11 2.75 -2.60 12.00
C ILE A 11 1.97 -3.38 13.08
N GLU A 12 2.15 -4.71 13.13
CA GLU A 12 1.55 -5.56 14.16
C GLU A 12 1.94 -5.10 15.58
N PHE A 13 3.22 -4.87 15.82
CA PHE A 13 3.73 -4.38 17.11
C PHE A 13 3.08 -3.05 17.52
N ILE A 14 2.98 -2.08 16.61
CA ILE A 14 2.36 -0.79 16.91
C ILE A 14 0.88 -0.99 17.28
N LEU A 15 0.13 -1.80 16.52
CA LEU A 15 -1.30 -1.97 16.75
C LEU A 15 -1.61 -2.71 18.07
N PHE A 16 -0.86 -3.76 18.40
CA PHE A 16 -1.21 -4.63 19.52
C PHE A 16 -0.39 -4.39 20.79
N GLU A 17 0.89 -4.06 20.68
CA GLU A 17 1.77 -3.86 21.84
C GLU A 17 1.83 -2.39 22.28
N VAL A 18 1.79 -1.45 21.34
CA VAL A 18 1.84 -0.01 21.66
C VAL A 18 0.44 0.57 21.86
N MET A 19 -0.45 0.35 20.89
CA MET A 19 -1.79 0.94 20.89
C MET A 19 -2.84 0.07 21.59
N ASN A 20 -2.57 -1.23 21.75
CA ASN A 20 -3.49 -2.22 22.32
C ASN A 20 -4.93 -2.09 21.76
N ILE A 21 -5.05 -2.08 20.43
CA ILE A 21 -6.33 -1.81 19.75
C ILE A 21 -7.43 -2.80 20.14
N ALA A 22 -7.06 -4.04 20.50
CA ALA A 22 -8.01 -5.07 20.93
C ALA A 22 -8.74 -4.73 22.24
N ALA A 23 -8.15 -3.89 23.10
CA ALA A 23 -8.77 -3.41 24.34
C ALA A 23 -9.55 -2.09 24.14
N SER A 24 -9.53 -1.51 22.94
CA SER A 24 -10.21 -0.26 22.63
C SER A 24 -11.72 -0.44 22.55
N SER A 25 -12.48 0.56 22.99
CA SER A 25 -13.94 0.62 22.84
C SER A 25 -14.40 1.15 21.47
N ILE A 26 -13.47 1.42 20.55
CA ILE A 26 -13.78 1.90 19.20
C ILE A 26 -14.51 0.79 18.42
N PRO A 27 -15.71 1.06 17.87
CA PRO A 27 -16.44 0.07 17.08
C PRO A 27 -15.59 -0.51 15.94
N GLY A 28 -15.61 -1.83 15.80
CA GLY A 28 -14.88 -2.57 14.77
C GLY A 28 -13.46 -3.01 15.17
N TYR A 29 -12.82 -2.39 16.17
CA TYR A 29 -11.45 -2.78 16.57
C TYR A 29 -11.38 -4.17 17.19
N SER A 30 -12.46 -4.64 17.80
CA SER A 30 -12.59 -6.00 18.30
C SER A 30 -12.57 -7.08 17.22
N GLU A 31 -12.76 -6.71 15.95
CA GLU A 31 -12.70 -7.61 14.79
C GLU A 31 -11.30 -7.68 14.18
N ILE A 32 -10.36 -6.85 14.65
CA ILE A 32 -8.99 -6.77 14.13
C ILE A 32 -8.08 -7.57 15.05
N ASP A 33 -7.49 -8.64 14.52
CA ASP A 33 -6.51 -9.48 15.24
C ASP A 33 -5.13 -9.49 14.53
N PRO A 34 -4.06 -9.94 15.21
CA PRO A 34 -2.71 -9.95 14.64
C PRO A 34 -2.59 -10.79 13.35
N ALA A 35 -3.33 -11.90 13.25
CA ALA A 35 -3.27 -12.76 12.08
C ALA A 35 -3.90 -12.08 10.86
N LEU A 36 -5.02 -11.36 11.05
CA LEU A 36 -5.66 -10.55 10.03
C LEU A 36 -4.73 -9.43 9.54
N VAL A 37 -4.09 -8.71 10.46
CA VAL A 37 -3.13 -7.64 10.12
C VAL A 37 -1.96 -8.22 9.32
N ALA A 38 -1.36 -9.31 9.78
CA ALA A 38 -0.23 -9.94 9.09
C ALA A 38 -0.60 -10.39 7.67
N ALA A 39 -1.77 -11.01 7.51
CA ALA A 39 -2.28 -11.45 6.20
C ALA A 39 -2.52 -10.26 5.26
N LEU A 40 -3.17 -9.20 5.75
CA LEU A 40 -3.44 -7.99 4.96
C LEU A 40 -2.16 -7.28 4.53
N VAL A 41 -1.22 -7.06 5.46
CA VAL A 41 0.04 -6.38 5.14
C VAL A 41 0.87 -7.21 4.16
N HIS A 42 0.83 -8.55 4.26
CA HIS A 42 1.51 -9.42 3.31
C HIS A 42 0.98 -9.27 1.87
N GLU A 43 -0.35 -9.31 1.68
CA GLU A 43 -0.93 -9.16 0.33
C GLU A 43 -0.75 -7.75 -0.23
N VAL A 44 -0.91 -6.70 0.59
CA VAL A 44 -0.61 -5.32 0.19
C VAL A 44 0.89 -5.14 -0.11
N GLY A 45 1.74 -5.85 0.63
CA GLY A 45 3.18 -5.89 0.39
C GLY A 45 3.54 -6.44 -0.99
N LYS A 46 2.90 -7.53 -1.42
CA LYS A 46 3.08 -8.07 -2.79
C LYS A 46 2.68 -7.05 -3.85
N ILE A 47 1.52 -6.40 -3.70
CA ILE A 47 1.08 -5.35 -4.65
C ILE A 47 2.12 -4.23 -4.72
N SER A 48 2.62 -3.80 -3.57
CA SER A 48 3.61 -2.73 -3.48
C SER A 48 4.94 -3.12 -4.14
N THR A 49 5.40 -4.36 -3.97
CA THR A 49 6.66 -4.86 -4.54
C THR A 49 6.54 -5.19 -6.03
N ASP A 50 5.47 -5.88 -6.44
CA ASP A 50 5.36 -6.45 -7.78
C ASP A 50 4.77 -5.47 -8.80
N ILE A 51 3.95 -4.52 -8.34
CA ILE A 51 3.23 -3.58 -9.20
C ILE A 51 3.74 -2.15 -9.03
N LEU A 52 3.84 -1.65 -7.79
CA LEU A 52 4.11 -0.22 -7.55
C LEU A 52 5.60 0.12 -7.61
N LEU A 53 6.46 -0.69 -7.00
CA LEU A 53 7.90 -0.45 -6.96
C LEU A 53 8.53 -0.33 -8.35
N PRO A 54 8.20 -1.17 -9.35
CA PRO A 54 8.76 -1.03 -10.71
C PRO A 54 8.38 0.29 -11.38
N LEU A 55 7.23 0.86 -11.03
CA LEU A 55 6.74 2.12 -11.59
C LEU A 55 7.34 3.34 -10.91
N ASN A 56 7.97 3.20 -9.74
CA ASN A 56 8.40 4.33 -8.92
C ASN A 56 9.44 5.22 -9.63
N ALA A 57 10.55 4.63 -10.09
CA ALA A 57 11.60 5.38 -10.79
C ALA A 57 11.13 5.90 -12.17
N HIS A 58 10.31 5.11 -12.86
CA HIS A 58 9.76 5.48 -14.16
C HIS A 58 8.79 6.66 -14.04
N GLY A 59 7.89 6.64 -13.05
CA GLY A 59 6.94 7.70 -12.79
C GLY A 59 7.61 9.04 -12.47
N ASP A 60 8.70 9.02 -11.70
CA ASP A 60 9.51 10.20 -11.41
C ASP A 60 10.19 10.76 -12.67
N THR A 61 10.69 9.89 -13.55
CA THR A 61 11.40 10.31 -14.76
C THR A 61 10.46 10.83 -15.86
N GLU A 62 9.31 10.19 -16.07
CA GLU A 62 8.34 10.57 -17.10
C GLU A 62 7.49 11.78 -16.68
N GLY A 63 7.03 11.81 -15.42
CA GLY A 63 6.13 12.83 -14.91
C GLY A 63 4.75 12.84 -15.56
N CYS A 64 3.91 13.79 -15.14
CA CYS A 64 2.61 14.03 -15.77
C CYS A 64 2.73 15.08 -16.87
N ARG A 65 1.92 14.93 -17.93
CA ARG A 65 1.82 15.93 -19.01
C ARG A 65 0.43 16.56 -19.01
N LEU A 66 0.36 17.88 -19.13
CA LEU A 66 -0.87 18.62 -19.38
C LEU A 66 -0.93 19.04 -20.85
N ASP A 67 -2.02 18.71 -21.53
CA ASP A 67 -2.23 19.07 -22.94
C ASP A 67 -3.71 19.24 -23.24
N ALA A 68 -4.07 20.37 -23.86
CA ALA A 68 -5.46 20.75 -24.18
C ALA A 68 -6.46 20.59 -22.99
N GLY A 69 -6.00 20.82 -21.75
CA GLY A 69 -6.82 20.67 -20.54
C GLY A 69 -6.94 19.22 -20.01
N LEU A 70 -6.27 18.26 -20.65
CA LEU A 70 -6.21 16.87 -20.22
C LEU A 70 -4.86 16.57 -19.55
N VAL A 71 -4.90 15.83 -18.45
CA VAL A 71 -3.71 15.34 -17.74
C VAL A 71 -3.46 13.89 -18.12
N TYR A 72 -2.23 13.60 -18.53
CA TYR A 72 -1.73 12.28 -18.86
C TYR A 72 -0.74 11.85 -17.78
N THR A 73 -1.04 10.73 -17.13
CA THR A 73 -0.17 10.12 -16.11
C THR A 73 0.93 9.28 -16.76
N PRO A 74 2.04 9.00 -16.05
CA PRO A 74 3.10 8.14 -16.55
C PRO A 74 2.60 6.78 -17.03
N SER A 75 3.36 6.17 -17.92
CA SER A 75 3.03 4.86 -18.48
C SER A 75 2.95 3.80 -17.37
N GLY A 76 1.95 2.92 -17.46
CA GLY A 76 1.70 1.86 -16.47
C GLY A 76 0.84 2.28 -15.26
N PHE A 77 0.77 3.57 -14.90
CA PHE A 77 0.01 4.02 -13.72
C PHE A 77 -1.50 3.72 -13.83
N GLY A 78 -2.08 3.85 -15.02
CA GLY A 78 -3.49 3.49 -15.24
C GLY A 78 -3.78 2.01 -15.02
N ALA A 79 -2.85 1.12 -15.40
CA ALA A 79 -2.98 -0.31 -15.18
C ALA A 79 -2.78 -0.68 -13.70
N ALA A 80 -1.79 -0.08 -13.04
CA ALA A 80 -1.58 -0.25 -11.60
C ALA A 80 -2.78 0.24 -10.78
N PHE A 81 -3.36 1.38 -11.12
CA PHE A 81 -4.56 1.89 -10.47
C PHE A 81 -5.73 0.91 -10.63
N LYS A 82 -5.92 0.36 -11.83
CA LYS A 82 -6.95 -0.65 -12.08
C LYS A 82 -6.74 -1.89 -11.20
N ALA A 83 -5.50 -2.36 -11.08
CA ALA A 83 -5.16 -3.52 -10.25
C ALA A 83 -5.36 -3.30 -8.75
N ILE A 84 -5.25 -2.07 -8.24
CA ILE A 84 -5.53 -1.74 -6.83
C ILE A 84 -7.03 -1.58 -6.56
N ARG A 85 -7.75 -1.01 -7.53
CA ARG A 85 -9.18 -0.74 -7.40
C ARG A 85 -10.02 -2.02 -7.38
N ASP A 86 -9.65 -2.97 -8.24
CA ASP A 86 -10.35 -4.24 -8.44
C ASP A 86 -10.00 -5.25 -7.34
#